data_AF-A0A0F7LN79-F1
#
_entry.id   AF-A0A0F7LN79-F1
#
_cell.length_a   1.000
_cell.length_b   1.000
_cell.length_c   1.000
_cell.angle_alpha   90.00
_cell.angle_beta   90.00
_cell.angle_gamma   90.00
#
_symmetry.space_group_name_H-M   'P 1'
#
loop_
_entity.id
_entity.type
_entity.pdbx_description
1 polymer ?
#
loop_
_entity_poly.entity_id
_entity_poly.type
_entity_poly.pdbx_seq_one_letter_code
_entity_poly.pdbx_strand_id
1 'polypeptide(L)'
;MANNKWRLSDELWGKMAPLIPEHKTQHPLGTHRKRVDNRAAMDAIFFVLRTGCQWNALNATGICSSSSAHRRFQEWRDAGVFERFWQNGLLACKHLAIIDWSWLSLDGCMTKSPLAGTKKQVVTPRTGGNKA
;
A
#
# COMPACT_ATOMS: atom_id res chain seq x y z
N MET A 1 28.02 0.70 -2.82
CA MET A 1 26.69 0.17 -3.16
C MET A 1 25.70 1.31 -3.01
N ALA A 2 24.94 1.63 -4.07
CA ALA A 2 24.13 2.85 -4.09
C ALA A 2 23.10 2.82 -2.96
N ASN A 3 23.23 3.73 -2.00
CA ASN A 3 22.30 3.94 -0.91
C ASN A 3 21.02 4.55 -1.50
N ASN A 4 20.18 3.69 -2.10
CA ASN A 4 18.94 4.12 -2.69
C ASN A 4 17.91 4.27 -1.58
N LYS A 5 18.01 5.40 -0.85
CA LYS A 5 17.16 5.81 0.29
C LYS A 5 15.66 5.61 0.04
N TRP A 6 15.26 5.54 -1.23
CA TRP A 6 13.89 5.50 -1.69
C TRP A 6 13.43 4.11 -2.16
N ARG A 7 14.28 3.09 -2.04
CA ARG A 7 13.95 1.68 -2.31
C ARG A 7 14.04 0.85 -1.04
N LEU A 8 13.33 -0.26 -1.04
CA LEU A 8 13.34 -1.20 0.06
C LEU A 8 14.68 -1.97 0.02
N SER A 9 15.37 -2.18 1.14
CA SER A 9 16.64 -2.92 1.13
C SER A 9 16.44 -4.37 0.69
N ASP A 10 17.49 -5.00 0.14
CA ASP A 10 17.41 -6.40 -0.30
C ASP A 10 17.16 -7.37 0.86
N GLU A 11 17.71 -7.07 2.05
CA GLU A 11 17.43 -7.83 3.27
C GLU A 11 15.95 -7.78 3.64
N LEU A 12 15.35 -6.58 3.62
CA LEU A 12 13.94 -6.39 3.95
C LEU A 12 13.04 -7.03 2.90
N TRP A 13 13.44 -6.94 1.62
CA TRP A 13 12.79 -7.64 0.53
C TRP A 13 12.80 -9.15 0.73
N GLY A 14 13.93 -9.72 1.15
CA GLY A 14 14.05 -11.16 1.43
C GLY A 14 13.06 -11.65 2.49
N LYS A 15 12.68 -10.79 3.45
CA LYS A 15 11.66 -11.09 4.46
C LYS A 15 10.22 -10.89 3.95
N MET A 16 10.00 -9.93 3.04
CA MET A 16 8.66 -9.63 2.50
C MET A 16 8.25 -10.55 1.35
N ALA A 17 9.17 -10.87 0.44
CA ALA A 17 8.87 -11.61 -0.79
C ALA A 17 8.17 -12.96 -0.55
N PRO A 18 8.56 -13.77 0.46
CA PRO A 18 7.89 -15.04 0.75
C PRO A 18 6.44 -14.90 1.23
N LEU A 19 6.06 -13.72 1.74
CA LEU A 19 4.70 -13.46 2.25
C LEU A 19 3.71 -13.11 1.12
N ILE A 20 4.22 -12.79 -0.07
CA ILE A 20 3.42 -12.39 -1.23
C ILE A 20 2.80 -13.65 -1.84
N PRO A 21 1.46 -13.71 -1.94
CA PRO A 21 0.80 -14.87 -2.53
C PRO A 21 1.15 -14.99 -4.02
N GLU A 22 1.32 -16.23 -4.48
CA GLU A 22 1.49 -16.51 -5.90
C GLU A 22 0.24 -16.09 -6.67
N HIS A 23 0.45 -15.31 -7.73
CA HIS A 23 -0.63 -14.92 -8.61
C HIS A 23 -0.91 -16.02 -9.63
N LYS A 24 -2.07 -16.66 -9.53
CA LYS A 24 -2.55 -17.61 -10.54
C LYS A 24 -3.19 -16.85 -11.70
N THR A 25 -2.55 -16.88 -12.88
CA THR A 25 -3.16 -16.37 -14.11
C THR A 25 -4.12 -17.42 -14.65
N GLN A 26 -5.43 -17.14 -14.60
CA GLN A 26 -6.47 -18.09 -15.04
C GLN A 26 -6.92 -17.89 -16.50
N HIS A 27 -6.26 -17.02 -17.28
CA HIS A 27 -6.73 -16.70 -18.63
C HIS A 27 -6.33 -17.78 -19.66
N PRO A 28 -7.28 -18.40 -20.39
CA PRO A 28 -7.02 -19.53 -21.28
C PRO A 28 -6.00 -19.27 -22.38
N LEU A 29 -5.94 -18.04 -22.90
CA LEU A 29 -5.09 -17.68 -24.04
C LEU A 29 -3.76 -17.03 -23.64
N GLY A 30 -3.53 -16.78 -22.33
CA GLY A 30 -2.29 -16.14 -21.84
C GLY A 30 -2.00 -14.72 -22.37
N THR A 31 -2.90 -14.11 -23.14
CA THR A 31 -2.67 -12.89 -23.92
C THR A 31 -2.82 -11.58 -23.12
N HIS A 32 -2.60 -11.61 -21.81
CA HIS A 32 -2.62 -10.39 -21.01
C HIS A 32 -1.22 -9.82 -20.83
N ARG A 33 -1.16 -8.49 -20.73
CA ARG A 33 0.06 -7.76 -20.39
C ARG A 33 0.63 -8.32 -19.09
N LYS A 34 1.91 -8.69 -19.12
CA LYS A 34 2.63 -9.19 -17.94
C LYS A 34 2.44 -8.22 -16.76
N ARG A 35 2.18 -8.76 -15.57
CA ARG A 35 2.06 -7.96 -14.35
C ARG A 35 3.41 -7.28 -14.09
N VAL A 36 3.36 -6.10 -13.47
CA VAL A 36 4.55 -5.44 -12.92
C VAL A 36 5.23 -6.40 -11.96
N ASP A 37 6.56 -6.44 -12.03
CA ASP A 37 7.39 -7.23 -11.13
C ASP A 37 7.10 -6.92 -9.65
N ASN A 38 7.13 -7.94 -8.79
CA ASN A 38 6.76 -7.78 -7.38
C ASN A 38 7.73 -6.86 -6.64
N ARG A 39 9.03 -6.91 -6.96
CA ARG A 39 10.04 -6.05 -6.33
C ARG A 39 9.82 -4.60 -6.73
N ALA A 40 9.59 -4.34 -8.01
CA ALA A 40 9.27 -2.99 -8.50
C ALA A 40 7.98 -2.43 -7.88
N ALA A 41 6.93 -3.24 -7.76
CA ALA A 41 5.69 -2.84 -7.10
C ALA A 41 5.89 -2.52 -5.61
N MET A 42 6.69 -3.32 -4.89
CA MET A 42 6.97 -3.07 -3.48
C MET A 42 7.83 -1.82 -3.28
N ASP A 43 8.84 -1.60 -4.11
CA ASP A 43 9.66 -0.38 -4.08
C ASP A 43 8.80 0.87 -4.33
N ALA A 44 7.85 0.79 -5.28
CA ALA A 44 6.89 1.86 -5.54
C ALA A 44 5.96 2.14 -4.36
N ILE A 45 5.42 1.10 -3.72
CA ILE A 45 4.57 1.24 -2.52
C ILE A 45 5.39 1.86 -1.38
N PHE A 46 6.60 1.37 -1.15
CA PHE A 46 7.50 1.89 -0.13
C PHE A 46 7.83 3.37 -0.37
N PHE A 47 8.07 3.76 -1.62
CA PHE A 47 8.28 5.16 -2.01
C PHE A 47 7.11 6.05 -1.60
N VAL A 48 5.88 5.66 -1.94
CA VAL A 48 4.66 6.42 -1.60
C VAL A 48 4.49 6.52 -0.08
N LEU A 49 4.66 5.42 0.64
CA LEU A 49 4.53 5.40 2.11
C LEU A 49 5.61 6.24 2.81
N ARG A 50 6.84 6.23 2.29
CA ARG A 50 7.96 6.99 2.87
C ARG A 50 7.85 8.49 2.62
N THR A 51 7.32 8.88 1.47
CA THR A 51 7.25 10.30 1.06
C THR A 51 5.90 10.95 1.38
N GLY A 52 4.84 10.17 1.54
CA GLY A 52 3.47 10.66 1.68
C GLY A 52 2.93 11.30 0.40
N CYS A 53 3.57 11.10 -0.75
CA CYS A 53 3.12 11.69 -2.01
C CYS A 53 1.78 11.08 -2.47
N GLN A 54 1.06 11.82 -3.31
CA GLN A 54 -0.15 11.28 -3.94
C GLN A 54 0.23 10.10 -4.86
N TRP A 55 -0.61 9.06 -4.90
CA TRP A 55 -0.38 7.89 -5.76
C TRP A 55 -0.09 8.26 -7.22
N ASN A 56 -0.78 9.24 -7.80
CA ASN A 56 -0.54 9.66 -9.19
C ASN A 56 0.83 10.32 -9.41
N ALA A 57 1.41 10.93 -8.36
CA ALA A 57 2.76 11.49 -8.43
C ALA A 57 3.83 10.39 -8.59
N LEU A 58 3.54 9.15 -8.20
CA LEU A 58 4.43 8.01 -8.42
C LEU A 58 4.78 7.81 -9.90
N ASN A 59 3.89 8.17 -10.83
CA ASN A 59 4.13 8.00 -12.27
C ASN A 59 5.39 8.74 -12.74
N ALA A 60 5.75 9.85 -12.09
CA ALA A 60 6.96 10.61 -12.41
C ALA A 60 8.26 9.88 -12.04
N THR A 61 8.19 8.86 -11.17
CA THR A 61 9.38 8.12 -10.71
C THR A 61 9.88 7.07 -11.72
N GLY A 62 9.03 6.65 -12.65
CA GLY A 62 9.35 5.58 -13.60
C GLY A 62 9.46 4.17 -13.00
N ILE A 63 9.22 3.98 -11.69
CA ILE A 63 9.31 2.66 -11.05
C ILE A 63 8.22 1.72 -11.59
N CYS A 64 6.96 2.14 -11.49
CA CYS A 64 5.81 1.55 -12.17
C CYS A 64 4.63 2.52 -12.16
N SER A 65 3.51 2.16 -12.81
CA SER A 65 2.33 3.01 -12.82
C SER A 65 1.65 3.07 -11.44
N SER A 66 1.08 4.23 -11.11
CA SER A 66 0.31 4.46 -9.89
C SER A 66 -0.81 3.44 -9.71
N SER A 67 -1.54 3.15 -10.78
CA SER A 67 -2.60 2.15 -10.82
C SER A 67 -2.11 0.74 -10.49
N SER A 68 -0.93 0.36 -11.00
CA SER A 68 -0.35 -0.96 -10.74
C SER A 68 0.10 -1.09 -9.30
N ALA A 69 0.81 -0.08 -8.78
CA ALA A 69 1.26 -0.07 -7.39
C ALA A 69 0.08 -0.08 -6.42
N HIS A 70 -0.93 0.74 -6.65
CA HIS A 70 -2.10 0.82 -5.78
C HIS A 70 -2.93 -0.47 -5.80
N ARG A 71 -3.13 -1.08 -6.97
CA ARG A 71 -3.80 -2.39 -7.06
C ARG A 71 -3.03 -3.46 -6.29
N ARG A 72 -1.70 -3.51 -6.42
CA ARG A 72 -0.85 -4.44 -5.66
C ARG A 72 -0.94 -4.20 -4.16
N PHE A 73 -0.94 -2.94 -3.74
CA PHE A 73 -1.13 -2.57 -2.34
C PHE A 73 -2.43 -3.13 -1.78
N GLN A 74 -3.55 -2.95 -2.48
CA GLN A 74 -4.84 -3.50 -2.05
C GLN A 74 -4.82 -5.03 -2.01
N GLU A 75 -4.39 -5.70 -3.08
CA GLU A 75 -4.29 -7.17 -3.13
C GLU A 75 -3.46 -7.72 -1.96
N TRP A 76 -2.31 -7.11 -1.67
CA TRP A 76 -1.42 -7.56 -0.61
C TRP A 76 -1.90 -7.20 0.79
N ARG A 77 -2.59 -6.07 0.95
CA ARG A 77 -3.27 -5.72 2.20
C ARG A 77 -4.36 -6.73 2.49
N ASP A 78 -5.22 -7.02 1.52
CA ASP A 78 -6.36 -7.93 1.69
C ASP A 78 -5.89 -9.38 1.88
N ALA A 79 -4.75 -9.74 1.27
CA ALA A 79 -4.09 -11.02 1.52
C ALA A 79 -3.32 -11.08 2.85
N GLY A 80 -3.24 -10.00 3.63
CA GLY A 80 -2.55 -9.95 4.94
C GLY A 80 -1.02 -9.91 4.88
N VAL A 81 -0.42 -9.54 3.74
CA VAL A 81 1.05 -9.51 3.56
C VAL A 81 1.71 -8.57 4.57
N PHE A 82 1.19 -7.34 4.68
CA PHE A 82 1.77 -6.32 5.57
C PHE A 82 1.56 -6.66 7.05
N GLU A 83 0.42 -7.24 7.38
CA GLU A 83 0.12 -7.68 8.75
C GLU A 83 1.07 -8.81 9.20
N ARG A 84 1.22 -9.85 8.38
CA ARG A 84 2.19 -10.93 8.66
C ARG A 84 3.61 -10.41 8.78
N PHE A 85 3.98 -9.46 7.92
CA PHE A 85 5.29 -8.84 7.97
C PHE A 85 5.52 -8.08 9.29
N TRP A 86 4.52 -7.31 9.75
CA TRP A 86 4.55 -6.62 11.03
C TRP A 86 4.64 -7.59 12.21
N GLN A 87 3.83 -8.66 12.22
CA GLN A 87 3.89 -9.71 13.25
C GLN A 87 5.27 -10.37 13.32
N ASN A 88 5.89 -10.69 12.17
CA ASN A 88 7.25 -11.23 12.11
C ASN A 88 8.27 -10.24 12.70
N GLY A 89 8.10 -8.95 12.47
CA GLY A 89 8.91 -7.89 13.09
C GLY A 89 8.78 -7.89 14.61
N LEU A 90 7.57 -7.98 15.15
CA LEU A 90 7.32 -8.04 16.60
C LEU A 90 7.97 -9.29 17.23
N LEU A 91 7.87 -10.44 16.57
CA LEU A 91 8.50 -11.68 17.03
C LEU A 91 10.03 -11.57 17.05
N ALA A 92 10.62 -10.97 16.02
CA ALA A 92 12.05 -10.69 15.98
C ALA A 92 12.48 -9.75 17.12
N CYS A 93 11.73 -8.68 17.38
CA CYS A 93 12.01 -7.76 18.49
C CYS A 93 11.84 -8.40 19.86
N LYS A 94 10.88 -9.32 20.03
CA LYS A 94 10.74 -10.12 21.26
C LYS A 94 11.98 -10.95 21.55
N HIS A 95 12.58 -11.59 20.53
CA HIS A 95 13.81 -12.36 20.70
C HIS A 95 15.02 -11.49 21.09
N LEU A 96 15.00 -10.22 20.72
CA LEU A 96 16.02 -9.25 21.07
C LEU A 96 15.78 -8.57 22.43
N ALA A 97 14.72 -8.95 23.15
CA ALA A 97 14.29 -8.31 24.40
C ALA A 97 14.09 -6.78 24.28
N ILE A 98 13.76 -6.29 23.09
CA ILE A 98 13.53 -4.86 22.81
C ILE A 98 12.11 -4.43 23.25
N ILE A 99 11.17 -5.37 23.30
CA ILE A 99 9.76 -5.12 23.65
C ILE A 99 9.47 -5.73 25.01
N ASP A 100 9.07 -4.89 25.96
CA ASP A 100 8.44 -5.32 27.22
C ASP A 100 6.96 -5.58 26.99
N TRP A 101 6.53 -6.82 27.18
CA TRP A 101 5.14 -7.25 26.98
C TRP A 101 4.26 -7.08 28.22
N SER A 102 4.86 -6.76 29.39
CA SER A 102 4.12 -6.51 30.62
C SER A 102 3.40 -5.17 30.62
N TRP A 103 3.83 -4.26 29.73
CA TRP A 103 3.32 -2.90 29.64
C TRP A 103 3.12 -2.49 28.18
N LEU A 104 1.92 -2.02 27.85
CA LEU A 104 1.57 -1.50 26.54
C LEU A 104 0.82 -0.19 26.70
N SER A 105 1.30 0.87 26.06
CA SER A 105 0.58 2.14 25.93
C SER A 105 0.01 2.26 24.52
N LEU A 106 -1.26 2.60 24.40
CA LEU A 106 -1.93 2.89 23.13
C LEU A 106 -2.00 4.41 22.99
N ASP A 107 -1.15 4.98 22.15
CA ASP A 107 -1.20 6.39 21.77
C ASP A 107 -1.95 6.57 20.45
N GLY A 108 -2.66 7.68 20.31
CA GLY A 108 -3.44 8.00 19.13
C GLY A 108 -3.47 9.51 18.89
N CYS A 109 -3.17 9.94 17.67
CA CYS A 109 -3.31 11.33 17.28
C CYS A 109 -4.68 11.56 16.64
N MET A 110 -5.59 12.24 17.34
CA MET A 110 -6.81 12.78 16.74
C MET A 110 -6.50 14.14 16.11
N THR A 111 -6.35 14.19 14.80
CA THR A 111 -6.26 15.47 14.09
C THR A 111 -7.66 16.04 13.89
N LYS A 112 -7.83 17.34 14.13
CA LYS A 112 -9.08 18.05 13.80
C LYS A 112 -9.34 17.88 12.30
N SER A 113 -10.57 17.55 11.92
CA SER A 113 -11.00 17.53 10.51
C SER A 113 -10.62 18.87 9.85
N PRO A 114 -9.84 18.88 8.75
CA PRO A 114 -9.55 20.11 8.03
C PRO A 114 -10.85 20.65 7.46
N LEU A 115 -11.35 21.72 8.08
CA LEU A 115 -12.65 22.36 7.86
C LEU A 115 -13.88 21.47 8.14
N ALA A 116 -14.67 21.87 9.14
CA ALA A 116 -16.11 21.59 9.11
C ALA A 116 -16.66 22.25 7.85
N GLY A 117 -16.85 21.47 6.78
CA GLY A 117 -17.40 21.97 5.53
C GLY A 117 -18.71 22.69 5.81
N THR A 118 -18.81 23.96 5.44
CA THR A 118 -20.11 24.61 5.31
C THR A 118 -20.90 23.77 4.32
N LYS A 119 -22.07 23.26 4.75
CA LYS A 119 -22.96 22.49 3.88
C LYS A 119 -23.17 23.29 2.60
N LYS A 120 -22.66 22.82 1.46
CA LYS A 120 -23.10 23.32 0.16
C LYS A 120 -24.56 22.91 0.02
N GLN A 121 -25.47 23.84 0.31
CA GLN A 121 -26.86 23.77 -0.12
C GLN A 121 -26.91 23.98 -1.63
N VAL A 122 -26.34 23.06 -2.40
CA VAL A 122 -26.57 23.02 -3.84
C VAL A 122 -27.66 21.99 -4.06
N VAL A 123 -28.85 22.48 -4.37
CA VAL A 123 -29.97 21.64 -4.82
C VAL A 123 -29.51 20.94 -6.10
N THR A 124 -29.44 19.61 -6.06
CA THR A 124 -29.17 18.81 -7.25
C THR A 124 -30.36 18.96 -8.21
N PRO A 125 -30.18 19.43 -9.46
CA PRO A 125 -31.26 19.45 -10.43
C PRO A 125 -31.74 18.01 -10.65
N ARG A 126 -33.05 17.77 -10.55
CA ARG A 126 -33.62 16.49 -10.95
C ARG A 126 -33.45 16.34 -12.45
N THR A 127 -32.61 15.40 -12.88
CA THR A 127 -32.56 14.95 -14.26
C THR A 127 -33.93 14.39 -14.62
N GLY A 128 -34.66 15.10 -15.48
CA GLY A 128 -35.97 14.68 -15.95
C GLY A 128 -35.86 13.32 -16.62
N GLY A 129 -36.63 12.34 -16.13
CA GLY A 129 -36.79 11.07 -16.81
C GLY A 129 -37.57 11.29 -18.11
N ASN A 130 -36.95 10.93 -19.24
CA ASN A 130 -37.66 10.78 -20.50
C ASN A 130 -38.76 9.72 -20.32
N LYS A 131 -40.01 10.11 -20.56
CA LYS A 131 -41.08 9.16 -20.82
C LYS A 131 -41.08 8.84 -22.32
N ALA A 132 -41.03 7.54 -22.61
CA ALA A 132 -41.39 6.97 -23.90
C ALA A 132 -42.89 7.18 -24.19
#